data_AF-A0A8S3EPE6-F1
#
_entry.id   AF-A0A8S3EPE6-F1
#
_cell.length_a   1.000
_cell.length_b   1.000
_cell.length_c   1.000
_cell.angle_alpha   90.00
_cell.angle_beta   90.00
_cell.angle_gamma   90.00
#
_symmetry.space_group_name_H-M   'P 1'
#
loop_
_entity.id
_entity.type
_entity.pdbx_description
1 polymer ?
#
loop_
_entity_poly.entity_id
_entity_poly.type
_entity_poly.pdbx_seq_one_letter_code
_entity_poly.pdbx_strand_id
1 'polypeptide(L)'
;MNEEEENFIQDTSVRPSREKTCAPCCVIFSLLITPIICIIVIYLTSKKDVSTLKYNDSLWFPSAGSESCIRLMDINGDGLDDIIVALTEVTVITTNLQNDANRSAFCQTINVESPCSGIVYGIRGYDFSILWSFRVKASIFEIVCDIIDVNNDGYRDCIGSGRQGTLVAFDPRLGKPFWDNSTIKTRHSLWNFYNPVILPVDVDQDNINDFLISHGGNPTIPSEIHERDAGCLLIISSRTGNQIGEPFWMPDKKETYMSPVLYGNSTILFGTGGETVSGGLYSISIDNII
;
A
#
# COMPACT_ATOMS: atom_id res chain seq x y z
N MET A 1 -60.81 28.21 35.16
CA MET A 1 -61.35 28.56 36.47
C MET A 1 -60.17 28.54 37.44
N ASN A 2 -59.27 29.49 37.22
CA ASN A 2 -59.16 30.80 37.92
C ASN A 2 -58.31 30.57 39.18
N GLU A 3 -57.09 31.12 39.25
CA GLU A 3 -56.81 32.48 39.77
C GLU A 3 -57.29 32.56 41.23
N GLU A 4 -56.54 32.98 42.24
CA GLU A 4 -55.30 33.76 42.34
C GLU A 4 -55.07 33.89 43.87
N GLU A 5 -53.83 34.13 44.30
CA GLU A 5 -53.43 35.24 45.19
C GLU A 5 -54.33 35.62 46.40
N GLU A 6 -53.87 35.95 47.60
CA GLU A 6 -52.68 36.71 47.98
C GLU A 6 -52.72 36.91 49.52
N ASN A 7 -51.56 36.97 50.18
CA ASN A 7 -51.14 38.01 51.15
C ASN A 7 -51.96 38.29 52.46
N PHE A 8 -51.41 38.61 53.66
CA PHE A 8 -50.10 39.11 54.14
C PHE A 8 -50.25 39.49 55.65
N ILE A 9 -49.10 39.75 56.32
CA ILE A 9 -48.83 40.76 57.39
C ILE A 9 -49.06 40.29 58.85
N GLN A 10 -48.24 40.49 59.91
CA GLN A 10 -46.85 40.92 60.25
C GLN A 10 -46.63 40.50 61.73
N ASP A 11 -45.47 39.96 62.13
CA ASP A 11 -44.28 40.63 62.72
C ASP A 11 -44.36 40.96 64.24
N THR A 12 -43.35 40.51 65.00
CA THR A 12 -42.59 41.34 65.95
C THR A 12 -41.44 40.55 66.62
N SER A 13 -40.22 40.87 66.17
CA SER A 13 -38.91 40.99 66.85
C SER A 13 -38.66 40.39 68.26
N VAL A 14 -37.51 39.69 68.45
CA VAL A 14 -36.42 39.96 69.46
C VAL A 14 -35.09 39.28 69.01
N ARG A 15 -33.95 39.88 69.38
CA ARG A 15 -32.52 39.79 68.92
C ARG A 15 -31.69 38.53 69.34
N PRO A 16 -30.42 38.37 68.87
CA PRO A 16 -29.89 37.15 68.23
C PRO A 16 -29.06 36.22 69.14
N SER A 17 -28.91 34.96 68.72
CA SER A 17 -27.91 34.04 69.28
C SER A 17 -27.16 33.25 68.20
N ARG A 18 -25.89 33.63 68.01
CA ARG A 18 -24.75 32.83 67.51
C ARG A 18 -25.05 31.72 66.50
N GLU A 19 -24.75 32.01 65.23
CA GLU A 19 -24.41 31.00 64.24
C GLU A 19 -23.33 30.07 64.80
N LYS A 20 -23.68 28.80 65.00
CA LYS A 20 -22.71 27.70 65.03
C LYS A 20 -22.82 27.00 63.69
N THR A 21 -21.93 27.39 62.80
CA THR A 21 -21.68 26.79 61.50
C THR A 21 -21.53 25.27 61.62
N CYS A 22 -22.57 24.53 61.25
CA CYS A 22 -22.53 23.09 61.03
C CYS A 22 -21.96 22.80 59.63
N ALA A 23 -20.81 23.39 59.31
CA ALA A 23 -20.17 23.32 58.00
C ALA A 23 -18.88 22.47 57.92
N PRO A 24 -18.11 22.18 58.99
CA PRO A 24 -16.81 21.56 58.78
C PRO A 24 -16.87 20.05 58.52
N CYS A 25 -17.90 19.34 59.01
CA CYS A 25 -17.96 17.87 58.87
C CYS A 25 -18.43 17.42 57.48
N CYS A 26 -19.41 18.10 56.87
CA CYS A 26 -19.88 17.77 55.51
C CYS A 26 -18.86 18.14 54.43
N VAL A 27 -18.11 19.23 54.61
CA VAL A 27 -17.11 19.69 53.63
C VAL A 27 -15.86 18.80 53.63
N ILE A 28 -15.45 18.27 54.78
CA ILE A 28 -14.32 17.32 54.86
C ILE A 28 -14.71 15.95 54.30
N PHE A 29 -15.95 15.49 54.54
CA PHE A 29 -16.47 14.26 53.94
C PHE A 29 -16.56 14.38 52.40
N SER A 30 -16.99 15.53 51.86
CA SER A 30 -17.05 15.74 50.42
C SER A 30 -15.67 15.88 49.78
N LEU A 31 -14.71 16.56 50.42
CA LEU A 31 -13.37 16.82 49.85
C LEU A 31 -12.45 15.60 49.83
N LEU A 32 -12.65 14.61 50.70
CA LEU A 32 -11.82 13.40 50.74
C LEU A 32 -12.47 12.22 50.01
N ILE A 33 -13.79 12.08 50.03
CA ILE A 33 -14.47 10.93 49.42
C ILE A 33 -14.68 11.13 47.92
N THR A 34 -14.97 12.35 47.45
CA THR A 34 -15.13 12.59 46.00
C THR A 34 -13.87 12.33 45.18
N PRO A 35 -12.64 12.73 45.57
CA PRO A 35 -11.46 12.37 44.80
C PRO A 35 -11.17 10.87 44.87
N ILE A 36 -11.47 10.18 45.98
CA ILE A 36 -11.31 8.72 46.09
C ILE A 36 -12.30 7.99 45.18
N ILE A 37 -13.57 8.41 45.16
CA ILE A 37 -14.58 7.86 44.24
C ILE A 37 -14.20 8.18 42.79
N CYS A 38 -13.74 9.39 42.48
CA CYS A 38 -13.23 9.73 41.16
C CYS A 38 -12.03 8.88 40.77
N ILE A 39 -11.07 8.62 41.67
CA ILE A 39 -9.92 7.74 41.43
C ILE A 39 -10.38 6.29 41.24
N ILE A 40 -11.36 5.81 42.01
CA ILE A 40 -11.91 4.46 41.85
C ILE A 40 -12.68 4.36 40.53
N VAL A 41 -13.51 5.34 40.17
CA VAL A 41 -14.23 5.38 38.89
C VAL A 41 -13.24 5.50 37.74
N ILE A 42 -12.21 6.34 37.84
CA ILE A 42 -11.13 6.43 36.85
C ILE A 42 -10.37 5.11 36.77
N TYR A 43 -10.05 4.46 37.89
CA TYR A 43 -9.36 3.17 37.90
C TYR A 43 -10.21 2.04 37.30
N LEU A 44 -11.51 2.03 37.60
CA LEU A 44 -12.48 1.07 37.08
C LEU A 44 -12.83 1.33 35.59
N THR A 45 -12.78 2.59 35.12
CA THR A 45 -12.97 2.97 33.71
C THR A 45 -11.68 3.01 32.90
N SER A 46 -10.52 3.08 33.55
CA SER A 46 -9.17 3.06 32.97
C SER A 46 -8.75 1.65 32.55
N LYS A 47 -9.38 0.61 33.09
CA LYS A 47 -9.42 -0.68 32.40
C LYS A 47 -10.40 -0.57 31.23
N LYS A 48 -10.07 0.28 30.26
CA LYS A 48 -10.43 -0.07 28.89
C LYS A 48 -9.84 -1.45 28.69
N ASP A 49 -10.69 -2.46 28.54
CA ASP A 49 -10.29 -3.66 27.85
C ASP A 49 -9.70 -3.16 26.54
N VAL A 50 -8.36 -3.10 26.48
CA VAL A 50 -7.64 -3.12 25.22
C VAL A 50 -7.99 -4.49 24.71
N SER A 51 -9.12 -4.59 24.02
CA SER A 51 -9.62 -5.78 23.39
C SER A 51 -8.43 -6.40 22.70
N THR A 52 -7.92 -7.51 23.22
CA THR A 52 -6.89 -8.29 22.55
C THR A 52 -7.48 -8.60 21.19
N LEU A 53 -6.93 -7.99 20.14
CA LEU A 53 -7.35 -8.26 18.77
C LEU A 53 -7.31 -9.78 18.61
N LYS A 54 -8.48 -10.39 18.41
CA LYS A 54 -8.57 -11.82 18.14
C LYS A 54 -8.38 -11.96 16.64
N TYR A 55 -7.18 -12.35 16.25
CA TYR A 55 -6.91 -12.76 14.88
C TYR A 55 -7.56 -14.13 14.67
N ASN A 56 -8.27 -14.30 13.55
CA ASN A 56 -8.90 -15.58 13.21
C ASN A 56 -7.83 -16.63 12.95
N ASP A 57 -6.90 -16.31 12.05
CA ASP A 57 -5.76 -17.15 11.68
C ASP A 57 -4.52 -16.27 11.42
N SER A 58 -3.34 -16.87 11.38
CA SER A 58 -2.08 -16.16 11.10
C SER A 58 -1.10 -17.03 10.32
N LEU A 59 -0.52 -16.47 9.26
CA LEU A 59 0.63 -17.02 8.55
C LEU A 59 1.85 -16.14 8.82
N TRP A 60 2.95 -16.75 9.27
CA TRP A 60 4.16 -16.03 9.69
C TRP A 60 5.33 -16.28 8.74
N PHE A 61 5.97 -15.20 8.28
CA PHE A 61 7.17 -15.24 7.44
C PHE A 61 8.36 -14.66 8.23
N PRO A 62 9.19 -15.49 8.89
CA PRO A 62 10.17 -15.03 9.88
C PRO A 62 11.30 -14.17 9.30
N SER A 63 11.53 -14.25 7.99
CA SER A 63 12.63 -13.57 7.29
C SER A 63 12.14 -12.79 6.09
N ALA A 64 10.88 -12.34 6.08
CA ALA A 64 10.35 -11.56 4.97
C ALA A 64 9.51 -10.37 5.45
N GLY A 65 9.58 -9.27 4.70
CA GLY A 65 8.71 -8.11 4.85
C GLY A 65 7.85 -7.92 3.60
N SER A 66 6.83 -7.07 3.67
CA SER A 66 6.03 -6.72 2.49
C SER A 66 5.84 -5.21 2.39
N GLU A 67 5.91 -4.71 1.17
CA GLU A 67 5.41 -3.39 0.76
C GLU A 67 4.22 -3.56 -0.23
N SER A 68 3.75 -4.81 -0.41
CA SER A 68 2.81 -5.21 -1.44
C SER A 68 1.37 -5.02 -1.02
N CYS A 69 0.49 -4.72 -1.97
CA CYS A 69 -0.94 -4.89 -1.82
C CYS A 69 -1.35 -6.38 -1.75
N ILE A 70 -2.51 -6.66 -1.16
CA ILE A 70 -3.16 -7.99 -1.21
C ILE A 70 -4.18 -7.99 -2.35
N ARG A 71 -4.18 -9.04 -3.18
CA ARG A 71 -5.23 -9.32 -4.15
C ARG A 71 -6.03 -10.56 -3.77
N LEU A 72 -7.32 -10.53 -4.05
CA LEU A 72 -8.25 -11.63 -3.82
C LEU A 72 -8.78 -12.14 -5.16
N MET A 73 -8.65 -13.44 -5.40
CA MET A 73 -9.11 -14.10 -6.63
C MET A 73 -9.15 -15.61 -6.39
N ASP A 74 -10.14 -16.32 -6.92
CA ASP A 74 -10.13 -17.79 -6.95
C ASP A 74 -9.03 -18.28 -7.92
N ILE A 75 -7.88 -18.68 -7.37
CA ILE A 75 -6.72 -19.11 -8.17
C ILE A 75 -6.63 -20.63 -8.29
N ASN A 76 -7.40 -21.38 -7.50
CA ASN A 76 -7.36 -22.84 -7.50
C ASN A 76 -8.62 -23.50 -8.11
N GLY A 77 -9.68 -22.72 -8.36
CA GLY A 77 -10.93 -23.13 -8.98
C GLY A 77 -11.93 -23.77 -8.00
N ASP A 78 -11.80 -23.54 -6.69
CA ASP A 78 -12.71 -24.07 -5.67
C ASP A 78 -13.95 -23.18 -5.41
N GLY A 79 -14.03 -22.02 -6.06
CA GLY A 79 -15.12 -21.06 -5.93
C GLY A 79 -15.02 -20.14 -4.72
N LEU A 80 -13.89 -20.14 -3.99
CA LEU A 80 -13.59 -19.22 -2.89
C LEU A 80 -12.42 -18.31 -3.26
N ASP A 81 -12.41 -17.09 -2.71
CA ASP A 81 -11.30 -16.16 -2.94
C ASP A 81 -10.02 -16.69 -2.26
N ASP A 82 -8.94 -16.75 -3.04
CA ASP A 82 -7.58 -16.96 -2.58
C ASP A 82 -6.81 -15.64 -2.54
N ILE A 83 -5.64 -15.67 -1.92
CA ILE A 83 -4.80 -14.50 -1.63
C ILE A 83 -3.57 -14.51 -2.53
N ILE A 84 -3.31 -13.39 -3.19
CA ILE A 84 -2.03 -13.11 -3.85
C ILE A 84 -1.35 -11.97 -3.11
N VAL A 85 -0.09 -12.18 -2.71
CA VAL A 85 0.72 -11.18 -2.03
C VAL A 85 2.20 -11.36 -2.36
N ALA A 86 2.95 -10.26 -2.47
CA ALA A 86 4.39 -10.31 -2.61
C ALA A 86 5.12 -9.95 -1.31
N LEU A 87 6.21 -10.66 -1.04
CA LEU A 87 7.11 -10.39 0.06
C LEU A 87 8.53 -10.15 -0.47
N THR A 88 9.38 -9.60 0.38
CA THR A 88 10.81 -9.45 0.15
C THR A 88 11.55 -10.22 1.22
N GLU A 89 12.32 -11.21 0.81
CA GLU A 89 13.05 -12.07 1.73
C GLU A 89 14.35 -11.39 2.19
N VAL A 90 14.41 -11.11 3.48
CA VAL A 90 15.53 -10.44 4.17
C VAL A 90 16.74 -11.36 4.28
N THR A 91 16.58 -12.69 4.31
CA THR A 91 17.70 -13.65 4.35
C THR A 91 18.55 -13.65 3.08
N VAL A 92 17.95 -13.42 1.90
CA VAL A 92 18.71 -13.18 0.64
C VAL A 92 19.54 -11.90 0.73
N ILE A 93 19.10 -10.93 1.55
CA ILE A 93 19.76 -9.65 1.78
C ILE A 93 20.82 -9.76 2.90
N THR A 94 20.65 -10.65 3.89
CA THR A 94 21.41 -10.63 5.16
C THR A 94 22.26 -11.87 5.45
N THR A 95 21.98 -13.04 4.89
CA THR A 95 22.70 -14.29 5.21
C THR A 95 23.46 -14.84 4.01
N ASN A 96 24.80 -14.90 4.10
CA ASN A 96 25.75 -15.74 3.35
C ASN A 96 25.68 -15.82 1.80
N LEU A 97 24.95 -14.93 1.13
CA LEU A 97 25.29 -14.46 -0.22
C LEU A 97 25.96 -13.08 -0.11
N GLN A 98 26.92 -12.95 0.82
CA GLN A 98 27.58 -11.68 1.16
C GLN A 98 28.39 -11.09 0.00
N ASN A 99 28.64 -11.87 -1.05
CA ASN A 99 29.25 -11.43 -2.29
C ASN A 99 28.20 -11.47 -3.42
N ASP A 100 28.06 -10.36 -4.14
CA ASP A 100 27.17 -10.21 -5.30
C ASP A 100 27.33 -11.35 -6.32
N ALA A 101 28.52 -11.95 -6.40
CA ALA A 101 28.82 -13.09 -7.25
C ALA A 101 28.01 -14.35 -6.89
N ASN A 102 27.96 -14.74 -5.60
CA ASN A 102 27.20 -15.94 -5.20
C ASN A 102 25.70 -15.70 -5.35
N ARG A 103 25.23 -14.49 -5.02
CA ARG A 103 23.82 -14.11 -5.21
C ARG A 103 23.43 -14.19 -6.68
N SER A 104 24.22 -13.58 -7.55
CA SER A 104 23.97 -13.60 -8.98
C SER A 104 24.01 -15.03 -9.54
N ALA A 105 24.94 -15.86 -9.07
CA ALA A 105 24.99 -17.28 -9.45
C ALA A 105 23.73 -18.04 -9.01
N PHE A 106 23.24 -17.82 -7.78
CA PHE A 106 21.96 -18.40 -7.34
C PHE A 106 20.78 -17.89 -8.17
N CYS A 107 20.65 -16.58 -8.39
CA CYS A 107 19.55 -16.04 -9.17
C CYS A 107 19.55 -16.58 -10.62
N GLN A 108 20.74 -16.82 -11.20
CA GLN A 108 20.87 -17.48 -12.50
C GLN A 108 20.34 -18.92 -12.51
N THR A 109 20.52 -19.70 -11.43
CA THR A 109 20.02 -21.09 -11.40
C THR A 109 18.49 -21.18 -11.42
N ILE A 110 17.81 -20.12 -10.97
CA ILE A 110 16.35 -20.00 -10.98
C ILE A 110 15.84 -19.10 -12.11
N ASN A 111 16.73 -18.64 -13.00
CA ASN A 111 16.42 -17.74 -14.11
C ASN A 111 15.69 -16.46 -13.69
N VAL A 112 16.18 -15.79 -12.64
CA VAL A 112 15.67 -14.51 -12.16
C VAL A 112 16.83 -13.50 -12.10
N GLU A 113 16.56 -12.23 -12.41
CA GLU A 113 17.58 -11.19 -12.27
C GLU A 113 17.98 -10.99 -10.79
N SER A 114 19.28 -10.79 -10.55
CA SER A 114 19.78 -10.41 -9.22
C SER A 114 19.17 -9.07 -8.77
N PRO A 115 18.72 -8.92 -7.51
CA PRO A 115 19.04 -9.75 -6.35
C PRO A 115 18.08 -10.93 -6.07
N CYS A 116 17.11 -11.22 -6.93
CA CYS A 116 16.08 -12.26 -6.77
C CYS A 116 15.46 -12.37 -5.36
N SER A 117 15.30 -11.21 -4.72
CA SER A 117 14.92 -11.10 -3.30
C SER A 117 13.40 -11.01 -3.08
N GLY A 118 12.65 -10.67 -4.12
CA GLY A 118 11.20 -10.66 -4.08
C GLY A 118 10.63 -12.06 -4.30
N ILE A 119 9.48 -12.34 -3.69
CA ILE A 119 8.73 -13.58 -3.86
C ILE A 119 7.24 -13.27 -3.89
N VAL A 120 6.52 -13.85 -4.85
CA VAL A 120 5.06 -13.78 -4.96
C VAL A 120 4.50 -15.10 -4.46
N TYR A 121 3.45 -15.02 -3.64
CA TYR A 121 2.73 -16.18 -3.12
C TYR A 121 1.28 -16.20 -3.60
N GLY A 122 0.82 -17.38 -3.98
CA GLY A 122 -0.59 -17.74 -4.01
C GLY A 122 -0.92 -18.54 -2.75
N ILE A 123 -1.90 -18.07 -1.98
CA ILE A 123 -2.25 -18.59 -0.66
C ILE A 123 -3.74 -18.86 -0.64
N ARG A 124 -4.15 -20.03 -0.18
CA ARG A 124 -5.57 -20.35 -0.08
C ARG A 124 -6.27 -19.49 0.97
N GLY A 125 -7.42 -18.91 0.64
CA GLY A 125 -8.04 -17.88 1.48
C GLY A 125 -8.58 -18.37 2.83
N TYR A 126 -9.05 -19.61 2.91
CA TYR A 126 -9.75 -20.11 4.10
C TYR A 126 -8.87 -20.86 5.12
N ASP A 127 -7.65 -21.26 4.75
CA ASP A 127 -6.73 -21.99 5.64
C ASP A 127 -5.27 -21.52 5.57
N PHE A 128 -4.98 -20.51 4.74
CA PHE A 128 -3.65 -19.97 4.48
C PHE A 128 -2.60 -20.99 3.99
N SER A 129 -3.03 -22.10 3.40
CA SER A 129 -2.12 -23.03 2.72
C SER A 129 -1.45 -22.35 1.53
N ILE A 130 -0.12 -22.47 1.41
CA ILE A 130 0.59 -22.00 0.22
C ILE A 130 0.27 -22.92 -0.95
N LEU A 131 -0.31 -22.34 -2.02
CA LEU A 131 -0.65 -23.05 -3.25
C LEU A 131 0.55 -23.08 -4.20
N TRP A 132 1.21 -21.93 -4.37
CA TRP A 132 2.41 -21.77 -5.19
C TRP A 132 3.23 -20.55 -4.75
N SER A 133 4.48 -20.48 -5.22
CA SER A 133 5.32 -19.30 -5.07
C SER A 133 6.38 -19.21 -6.17
N PHE A 134 6.73 -18.00 -6.60
CA PHE A 134 7.86 -17.78 -7.51
C PHE A 134 8.64 -16.51 -7.13
N ARG A 135 9.93 -16.47 -7.48
CA ARG A 135 10.81 -15.33 -7.19
C ARG A 135 10.79 -14.30 -8.30
N VAL A 136 10.98 -13.05 -7.90
CA VAL A 136 11.17 -11.89 -8.76
C VAL A 136 12.40 -11.11 -8.30
N LYS A 137 12.85 -10.15 -9.12
CA LYS A 137 14.07 -9.38 -8.87
C LYS A 137 14.11 -8.74 -7.47
N ALA A 138 13.12 -7.93 -7.13
CA ALA A 138 13.04 -7.22 -5.85
C ALA A 138 11.58 -7.02 -5.39
N SER A 139 11.38 -6.18 -4.38
CA SER A 139 10.08 -5.90 -3.77
C SER A 139 9.03 -5.45 -4.79
N ILE A 140 7.83 -6.03 -4.71
CA ILE A 140 6.65 -5.57 -5.44
C ILE A 140 5.78 -4.76 -4.49
N PHE A 141 5.30 -3.60 -4.95
CA PHE A 141 4.37 -2.75 -4.20
C PHE A 141 2.93 -2.97 -4.67
N GLU A 142 2.75 -3.11 -5.98
CA GLU A 142 1.44 -3.18 -6.62
C GLU A 142 1.34 -4.44 -7.46
N ILE A 143 0.21 -5.12 -7.36
CA ILE A 143 -0.14 -6.32 -8.14
C ILE A 143 -1.53 -6.09 -8.70
N VAL A 144 -1.74 -6.12 -10.01
CA VAL A 144 -3.07 -5.96 -10.62
C VAL A 144 -3.44 -7.22 -11.40
N CYS A 145 -4.57 -7.86 -11.09
CA CYS A 145 -4.92 -9.20 -11.58
C CYS A 145 -6.21 -9.27 -12.41
N ASP A 146 -6.91 -8.14 -12.56
CA ASP A 146 -8.29 -8.07 -13.06
C ASP A 146 -8.42 -7.26 -14.35
N ILE A 147 -7.30 -6.76 -14.88
CA ILE A 147 -7.28 -5.79 -15.96
C ILE A 147 -6.98 -6.40 -17.34
N ILE A 148 -6.36 -7.59 -17.39
CA ILE A 148 -5.84 -8.14 -18.65
C ILE A 148 -5.79 -9.67 -18.67
N ASP A 149 -5.87 -10.25 -19.86
CA ASP A 149 -5.58 -11.65 -20.18
C ASP A 149 -4.42 -11.58 -21.18
N VAL A 150 -3.20 -11.87 -20.72
CA VAL A 150 -1.93 -11.66 -21.42
C VAL A 150 -1.70 -12.72 -22.48
N ASN A 151 -2.23 -13.93 -22.26
CA ASN A 151 -2.01 -15.09 -23.14
C ASN A 151 -3.25 -15.47 -23.98
N ASN A 152 -4.39 -14.78 -23.77
CA ASN A 152 -5.68 -15.01 -24.39
C ASN A 152 -6.25 -16.42 -24.14
N ASP A 153 -6.04 -16.95 -22.93
CA ASP A 153 -6.57 -18.26 -22.52
C ASP A 153 -7.98 -18.18 -21.89
N GLY A 154 -8.52 -16.97 -21.77
CA GLY A 154 -9.85 -16.68 -21.24
C GLY A 154 -9.87 -16.37 -19.75
N TYR A 155 -8.71 -16.33 -19.08
CA TYR A 155 -8.59 -16.03 -17.65
C TYR A 155 -7.79 -14.75 -17.44
N ARG A 156 -8.07 -14.06 -16.33
CA ARG A 156 -7.36 -12.83 -16.00
C ARG A 156 -5.99 -13.14 -15.39
N ASP A 157 -5.00 -12.39 -15.85
CA ASP A 157 -3.60 -12.48 -15.45
C ASP A 157 -3.21 -11.30 -14.55
N CYS A 158 -2.07 -11.48 -13.87
CA CYS A 158 -1.55 -10.47 -12.98
C CYS A 158 -0.31 -9.75 -13.52
N ILE A 159 -0.22 -8.45 -13.24
CA ILE A 159 0.99 -7.64 -13.41
C ILE A 159 1.46 -7.16 -12.04
N GLY A 160 2.68 -7.53 -11.65
CA GLY A 160 3.35 -7.05 -10.44
C GLY A 160 4.41 -6.00 -10.77
N SER A 161 4.46 -4.89 -10.01
CA SER A 161 5.39 -3.78 -10.20
C SER A 161 5.98 -3.27 -8.87
N GLY A 162 7.24 -2.84 -8.88
CA GLY A 162 7.85 -2.27 -7.68
C GLY A 162 9.33 -1.86 -7.81
N ARG A 163 10.12 -2.18 -6.78
CA ARG A 163 11.51 -1.70 -6.60
C ARG A 163 12.46 -2.21 -7.67
N GLN A 164 13.52 -1.45 -7.91
CA GLN A 164 14.71 -1.90 -8.67
C GLN A 164 14.37 -2.46 -10.05
N GLY A 165 13.41 -1.85 -10.74
CA GLY A 165 12.96 -2.28 -12.06
C GLY A 165 12.14 -3.57 -12.04
N THR A 166 11.61 -4.00 -10.90
CA THR A 166 10.77 -5.21 -10.83
C THR A 166 9.45 -4.95 -11.54
N LEU A 167 9.25 -5.67 -12.65
CA LEU A 167 8.01 -5.74 -13.40
C LEU A 167 7.84 -7.18 -13.91
N VAL A 168 6.66 -7.76 -13.73
CA VAL A 168 6.38 -9.15 -14.11
C VAL A 168 4.91 -9.29 -14.50
N ALA A 169 4.62 -10.05 -15.55
CA ALA A 169 3.28 -10.62 -15.75
C ALA A 169 3.28 -12.11 -15.47
N PHE A 170 2.23 -12.61 -14.84
CA PHE A 170 2.14 -14.01 -14.41
C PHE A 170 0.71 -14.54 -14.38
N ASP A 171 0.59 -15.85 -14.57
CA ASP A 171 -0.66 -16.59 -14.39
C ASP A 171 -0.90 -16.81 -12.89
N PRO A 172 -1.97 -16.23 -12.30
CA PRO A 172 -2.25 -16.40 -10.87
C PRO A 172 -2.67 -17.81 -10.49
N ARG A 173 -3.16 -18.64 -11.43
CA ARG A 173 -3.61 -20.00 -11.13
C ARG A 173 -2.44 -20.97 -11.08
N LEU A 174 -1.44 -20.74 -11.93
CA LEU A 174 -0.26 -21.58 -12.04
C LEU A 174 0.93 -21.08 -11.20
N GLY A 175 0.92 -19.81 -10.80
CA GLY A 175 2.07 -19.19 -10.14
C GLY A 175 3.29 -19.10 -11.04
N LYS A 176 3.08 -18.79 -12.33
CA LYS A 176 4.13 -18.85 -13.34
C LYS A 176 4.23 -17.53 -14.12
N PRO A 177 5.42 -16.90 -14.18
CA PRO A 177 5.64 -15.74 -15.04
C PRO A 177 5.48 -16.06 -16.53
N PHE A 178 4.88 -15.13 -17.27
CA PHE A 178 4.91 -15.08 -18.74
C PHE A 178 6.18 -14.41 -19.24
N TRP A 179 6.48 -13.25 -18.65
CA TRP A 179 7.64 -12.41 -18.94
C TRP A 179 7.99 -11.56 -17.72
N ASP A 180 9.19 -10.99 -17.73
CA ASP A 180 9.69 -10.07 -16.71
C ASP A 180 10.32 -8.81 -17.35
N ASN A 181 10.94 -7.97 -16.53
CA ASN A 181 11.57 -6.72 -16.94
C ASN A 181 12.82 -6.87 -17.83
N SER A 182 13.24 -8.09 -18.19
CA SER A 182 14.47 -8.35 -18.95
C SER A 182 14.51 -7.73 -20.34
N THR A 183 13.34 -7.40 -20.91
CA THR A 183 13.23 -6.83 -22.27
C THR A 183 13.06 -5.30 -22.29
N ILE A 184 13.01 -4.66 -21.12
CA ILE A 184 12.85 -3.20 -21.00
C ILE A 184 14.21 -2.52 -21.27
N LYS A 185 14.22 -1.57 -22.21
CA LYS A 185 15.46 -0.94 -22.71
C LYS A 185 15.90 0.30 -21.92
N THR A 186 15.26 0.59 -20.79
CA THR A 186 15.60 1.75 -19.95
C THR A 186 17.06 1.73 -19.50
N ARG A 187 17.72 2.90 -19.54
CA ARG A 187 19.10 3.06 -19.04
C ARG A 187 19.20 2.96 -17.51
N HIS A 188 18.06 2.88 -16.82
CA HIS A 188 17.97 2.99 -15.37
C HIS A 188 17.32 1.75 -14.73
N SER A 189 17.99 0.61 -14.80
CA SER A 189 17.50 -0.69 -14.31
C SER A 189 17.17 -0.76 -12.80
N LEU A 190 17.52 0.27 -12.03
CA LEU A 190 17.27 0.37 -10.59
C LEU A 190 16.09 1.28 -10.22
N TRP A 191 15.51 1.99 -11.17
CA TRP A 191 14.33 2.82 -10.91
C TRP A 191 13.09 1.96 -10.70
N ASN A 192 12.13 2.48 -9.95
CA ASN A 192 10.94 1.72 -9.62
C ASN A 192 9.94 1.73 -10.79
N PHE A 193 9.08 0.72 -10.82
CA PHE A 193 7.83 0.72 -11.56
C PHE A 193 6.66 0.89 -10.59
N TYR A 194 5.66 1.66 -11.00
CA TYR A 194 4.44 1.91 -10.22
C TYR A 194 3.24 1.21 -10.87
N ASN A 195 2.03 1.46 -10.38
CA ASN A 195 0.84 0.76 -10.87
C ASN A 195 0.62 1.02 -12.38
N PRO A 196 0.42 -0.03 -13.21
CA PRO A 196 0.15 0.13 -14.63
C PRO A 196 -1.26 0.65 -14.89
N VAL A 197 -1.46 1.23 -16.08
CA VAL A 197 -2.78 1.53 -16.63
C VAL A 197 -2.93 0.91 -18.01
N ILE A 198 -3.95 0.08 -18.20
CA ILE A 198 -4.25 -0.50 -19.51
C ILE A 198 -4.73 0.60 -20.45
N LEU A 199 -4.12 0.67 -21.62
CA LEU A 199 -4.52 1.59 -22.67
C LEU A 199 -5.79 1.07 -23.35
N PRO A 200 -6.70 1.96 -23.81
CA PRO A 200 -7.89 1.56 -24.55
C PRO A 200 -7.59 1.11 -25.99
N VAL A 201 -6.31 0.99 -26.35
CA VAL A 201 -5.80 0.63 -27.66
C VAL A 201 -4.71 -0.44 -27.53
N ASP A 202 -4.60 -1.27 -28.55
CA ASP A 202 -3.49 -2.18 -28.80
C ASP A 202 -2.47 -1.44 -29.67
N VAL A 203 -1.30 -1.13 -29.11
CA VAL A 203 -0.29 -0.25 -29.73
C VAL A 203 0.62 -1.06 -30.65
N ASP A 204 1.01 -2.28 -30.26
CA ASP A 204 1.86 -3.15 -31.07
C ASP A 204 1.10 -4.08 -32.04
N GLN A 205 -0.24 -4.07 -31.99
CA GLN A 205 -1.16 -4.79 -32.88
C GLN A 205 -1.09 -6.31 -32.73
N ASP A 206 -0.79 -6.81 -31.52
CA ASP A 206 -0.72 -8.25 -31.23
C ASP A 206 -2.06 -8.87 -30.77
N ASN A 207 -3.14 -8.09 -30.78
CA ASN A 207 -4.51 -8.36 -30.31
C ASN A 207 -4.70 -8.35 -28.79
N ILE A 208 -3.73 -7.84 -28.03
CA ILE A 208 -3.85 -7.60 -26.59
C ILE A 208 -3.58 -6.11 -26.35
N ASN A 209 -4.45 -5.43 -25.58
CA ASN A 209 -4.20 -4.04 -25.24
C ASN A 209 -2.93 -3.90 -24.40
N ASP A 210 -2.16 -2.85 -24.67
CA ASP A 210 -0.91 -2.56 -23.97
C ASP A 210 -1.13 -1.72 -22.72
N PHE A 211 -0.09 -1.53 -21.91
CA PHE A 211 -0.18 -0.69 -20.73
C PHE A 211 0.87 0.40 -20.68
N LEU A 212 0.50 1.50 -20.02
CA LEU A 212 1.39 2.60 -19.68
C LEU A 212 1.78 2.49 -18.21
N ILE A 213 3.04 2.76 -17.90
CA ILE A 213 3.57 2.66 -16.54
C ILE A 213 4.58 3.78 -16.25
N SER A 214 4.55 4.31 -15.03
CA SER A 214 5.59 5.23 -14.55
C SER A 214 6.85 4.47 -14.19
N HIS A 215 8.00 5.01 -14.63
CA HIS A 215 9.33 4.51 -14.31
C HIS A 215 10.18 5.64 -13.74
N GLY A 216 10.61 5.53 -12.49
CA GLY A 216 11.30 6.62 -11.82
C GLY A 216 11.60 6.36 -10.35
N GLY A 217 12.24 7.35 -9.73
CA GLY A 217 12.70 7.27 -8.35
C GLY A 217 13.97 6.43 -8.26
N ASN A 218 15.10 7.09 -8.07
CA ASN A 218 16.37 6.39 -7.87
C ASN A 218 16.60 6.14 -6.37
N PRO A 219 16.46 4.90 -5.86
CA PRO A 219 16.64 4.61 -4.43
C PRO A 219 18.11 4.65 -3.99
N THR A 220 19.05 4.77 -4.92
CA THR A 220 20.50 4.80 -4.62
C THR A 220 21.01 6.21 -4.30
N ILE A 221 20.23 7.24 -4.61
CA ILE A 221 20.58 8.63 -4.33
C ILE A 221 19.93 9.03 -2.99
N PRO A 222 20.71 9.56 -2.03
CA PRO A 222 20.17 10.02 -0.74
C PRO A 222 19.11 11.12 -0.87
N SER A 223 18.16 11.14 0.07
CA SER A 223 17.00 12.06 0.06
C SER A 223 17.38 13.54 0.11
N GLU A 224 18.55 13.87 0.64
CA GLU A 224 19.08 15.24 0.74
C GLU A 224 19.60 15.78 -0.60
N ILE A 225 19.81 14.91 -1.61
CA ILE A 225 20.20 15.32 -2.95
C ILE A 225 18.93 15.59 -3.78
N HIS A 226 18.72 16.87 -4.07
CA HIS A 226 17.51 17.35 -4.75
C HIS A 226 17.68 17.47 -6.27
N GLU A 227 18.92 17.41 -6.78
CA GLU A 227 19.17 17.24 -8.20
C GLU A 227 19.02 15.75 -8.54
N ARG A 228 17.96 15.44 -9.27
CA ARG A 228 17.53 14.08 -9.54
C ARG A 228 17.28 13.91 -11.03
N ASP A 229 17.48 12.69 -11.51
CA ASP A 229 17.13 12.33 -12.88
C ASP A 229 15.61 12.43 -13.08
N ALA A 230 15.21 12.83 -14.28
CA ALA A 230 13.80 12.90 -14.64
C ALA A 230 13.20 11.49 -14.66
N GLY A 231 12.00 11.30 -14.12
CA GLY A 231 11.23 10.08 -14.37
C GLY A 231 10.70 10.02 -15.80
N CYS A 232 10.06 8.92 -16.17
CA CYS A 232 9.38 8.79 -17.45
C CYS A 232 8.13 7.91 -17.37
N LEU A 233 7.28 8.02 -18.40
CA LEU A 233 6.24 7.04 -18.70
C LEU A 233 6.75 6.12 -19.81
N LEU A 234 6.47 4.83 -19.70
CA LEU A 234 6.78 3.81 -20.70
C LEU A 234 5.50 3.13 -21.16
N ILE A 235 5.40 2.83 -22.46
CA ILE A 235 4.41 1.88 -22.98
C ILE A 235 5.09 0.50 -23.01
N ILE A 236 4.41 -0.50 -22.48
CA ILE A 236 4.89 -1.88 -22.42
C ILE A 236 3.85 -2.78 -23.09
N SER A 237 4.33 -3.66 -23.97
CA SER A 237 3.56 -4.73 -24.58
C SER A 237 3.04 -5.65 -23.50
N SER A 238 1.72 -5.78 -23.37
CA SER A 238 1.15 -6.63 -22.32
C SER A 238 1.46 -8.10 -22.54
N ARG A 239 1.50 -8.55 -23.79
CA ARG A 239 1.79 -9.94 -24.17
C ARG A 239 3.24 -10.34 -23.91
N THR A 240 4.18 -9.42 -24.15
CA THR A 240 5.61 -9.75 -24.26
C THR A 240 6.50 -9.08 -23.22
N GLY A 241 6.01 -8.06 -22.51
CA GLY A 241 6.80 -7.23 -21.59
C GLY A 241 7.76 -6.27 -22.30
N ASN A 242 7.79 -6.26 -23.64
CA ASN A 242 8.68 -5.42 -24.41
C ASN A 242 8.28 -3.95 -24.30
N GLN A 243 9.27 -3.08 -24.14
CA GLN A 243 9.05 -1.63 -24.26
C GLN A 243 8.67 -1.26 -25.70
N ILE A 244 7.59 -0.51 -25.86
CA ILE A 244 7.11 0.06 -27.11
C ILE A 244 7.53 1.54 -27.16
N GLY A 245 8.25 1.93 -28.21
CA GLY A 245 8.69 3.30 -28.42
C GLY A 245 9.76 3.80 -27.44
N GLU A 246 9.96 5.12 -27.43
CA GLU A 246 10.90 5.82 -26.56
C GLU A 246 10.22 6.28 -25.26
N PRO A 247 10.97 6.46 -24.15
CA PRO A 247 10.41 6.97 -22.90
C PRO A 247 9.84 8.39 -23.02
N PHE A 248 8.69 8.62 -22.39
CA PHE A 248 8.08 9.95 -22.26
C PHE A 248 8.54 10.60 -20.94
N TRP A 249 9.61 11.38 -21.03
CA TRP A 249 10.21 12.03 -19.86
C TRP A 249 9.29 13.06 -19.20
N MET A 250 9.37 13.14 -17.87
CA MET A 250 8.60 14.12 -17.10
C MET A 250 8.88 15.55 -17.58
N PRO A 251 7.83 16.38 -17.80
CA PRO A 251 7.96 17.68 -18.47
C PRO A 251 8.77 18.72 -17.69
N ASP A 252 8.80 18.60 -16.36
CA ASP A 252 9.58 19.46 -15.47
C ASP A 252 10.97 18.90 -15.15
N LYS A 253 11.33 17.77 -15.77
CA LYS A 253 12.60 17.05 -15.58
C LYS A 253 12.84 16.56 -14.15
N LYS A 254 11.76 16.31 -13.39
CA LYS A 254 11.84 15.76 -12.03
C LYS A 254 11.52 14.27 -12.01
N GLU A 255 11.81 13.63 -10.88
CA GLU A 255 11.44 12.24 -10.62
C GLU A 255 9.92 12.03 -10.70
N THR A 256 9.51 10.76 -10.70
CA THR A 256 8.13 10.39 -10.42
C THR A 256 8.10 9.25 -9.41
N TYR A 257 7.20 9.38 -8.44
CA TYR A 257 6.86 8.34 -7.47
C TYR A 257 5.36 7.98 -7.53
N MET A 258 4.70 8.32 -8.64
CA MET A 258 3.25 8.26 -8.76
C MET A 258 2.82 7.37 -9.92
N SER A 259 1.82 6.54 -9.65
CA SER A 259 1.13 5.76 -10.66
C SER A 259 0.35 6.68 -11.61
N PRO A 260 0.42 6.47 -12.94
CA PRO A 260 -0.44 7.16 -13.87
C PRO A 260 -1.88 6.66 -13.74
N VAL A 261 -2.85 7.48 -14.13
CA VAL A 261 -4.27 7.12 -14.16
C VAL A 261 -4.87 7.55 -15.49
N LEU A 262 -5.70 6.68 -16.08
CA LEU A 262 -6.52 7.02 -17.23
C LEU A 262 -7.78 7.73 -16.75
N TYR A 263 -7.93 9.00 -17.13
CA TYR A 263 -9.12 9.81 -16.91
C TYR A 263 -9.98 9.86 -18.17
N GLY A 264 -11.23 9.40 -18.03
CA GLY A 264 -12.09 9.12 -19.19
C GLY A 264 -11.47 8.00 -20.03
N ASN A 265 -11.41 8.19 -21.34
CA ASN A 265 -10.86 7.19 -22.28
C ASN A 265 -9.68 7.73 -23.11
N SER A 266 -9.16 8.92 -22.79
CA SER A 266 -8.16 9.56 -23.65
C SER A 266 -7.11 10.39 -22.92
N THR A 267 -7.25 10.63 -21.62
CA THR A 267 -6.32 11.51 -20.89
C THR A 267 -5.58 10.73 -19.81
N ILE A 268 -4.26 10.75 -19.85
CA ILE A 268 -3.41 10.22 -18.77
C ILE A 268 -3.11 11.35 -17.80
N LEU A 269 -3.42 11.13 -16.51
CA LEU A 269 -3.02 11.96 -15.39
C LEU A 269 -1.79 11.35 -14.71
N PHE A 270 -0.79 12.16 -14.40
CA PHE A 270 0.43 11.69 -13.74
C PHE A 270 1.08 12.80 -12.90
N GLY A 271 1.73 12.41 -11.81
CA GLY A 271 2.47 13.32 -10.94
C GLY A 271 3.97 13.25 -11.16
N THR A 272 4.65 14.38 -10.95
CA THR A 272 6.11 14.49 -10.85
C THR A 272 6.51 14.79 -9.41
N GLY A 273 7.82 14.82 -9.15
CA GLY A 273 8.39 15.06 -7.84
C GLY A 273 8.98 13.79 -7.22
N GLY A 274 9.75 14.00 -6.16
CA GLY A 274 10.42 12.95 -5.40
C GLY A 274 10.06 13.00 -3.92
N GLU A 275 10.71 12.14 -3.13
CA GLU A 275 10.50 12.07 -1.68
C GLU A 275 10.68 13.43 -0.98
N THR A 276 11.64 14.22 -1.44
CA THR A 276 12.00 15.55 -0.91
C THR A 276 11.97 16.65 -1.98
N VAL A 277 11.61 16.31 -3.21
CA VAL A 277 11.61 17.22 -4.37
C VAL A 277 10.18 17.55 -4.75
N SER A 278 9.82 18.84 -4.73
CA SER A 278 8.47 19.29 -5.12
C SER A 278 8.15 18.90 -6.57
N GLY A 279 6.90 18.64 -6.88
CA GLY A 279 6.45 18.27 -8.23
C GLY A 279 5.20 18.99 -8.67
N GLY A 280 4.59 18.50 -9.75
CA GLY A 280 3.35 18.97 -10.31
C GLY A 280 2.44 17.81 -10.73
N LEU A 281 1.15 18.12 -10.91
CA LEU A 281 0.19 17.23 -11.54
C LEU A 281 0.06 17.62 -13.02
N TYR A 282 0.24 16.65 -13.90
CA TYR A 282 0.19 16.84 -15.35
C TYR A 282 -0.88 15.95 -15.97
N SER A 283 -1.30 16.35 -17.17
CA SER A 283 -2.21 15.58 -18.01
C SER A 283 -1.71 15.58 -19.46
N ILE A 284 -1.84 14.46 -20.15
CA ILE A 284 -1.51 14.33 -21.58
C ILE A 284 -2.55 13.47 -22.29
N SER A 285 -2.87 13.78 -23.55
CA SER A 285 -3.72 12.92 -24.38
C SER A 285 -2.97 11.63 -24.74
N ILE A 286 -3.67 10.48 -24.74
CA ILE A 286 -3.12 9.20 -25.22
C ILE A 286 -2.60 9.36 -26.66
N ASP A 287 -3.31 10.10 -27.52
CA ASP A 287 -2.91 10.36 -28.92
C ASP A 287 -1.56 11.08 -29.07
N ASN A 288 -1.04 11.68 -28.00
CA ASN A 288 0.29 12.31 -27.99
C ASN A 288 1.39 11.36 -27.46
N ILE A 289 1.00 10.18 -26.97
CA ILE A 289 1.91 9.14 -26.46
C ILE A 289 2.01 7.96 -27.45
N ILE A 290 0.91 7.59 -28.11
CA ILE A 290 0.88 6.46 -29.07
C ILE A 290 1.33 6.85 -30.48
#